data_AF-A0A3R7WSC0-F1
#
_entry.id   AF-A0A3R7WSC0-F1
#
_cell.length_a   1.000
_cell.length_b   1.000
_cell.length_c   1.000
_cell.angle_alpha   90.00
_cell.angle_beta   90.00
_cell.angle_gamma   90.00
#
_symmetry.space_group_name_H-M   'P 1'
#
loop_
_entity.id
_entity.type
_entity.pdbx_description
1 polymer ?
#
loop_
_entity_poly.entity_id
_entity_poly.type
_entity_poly.pdbx_seq_one_letter_code
_entity_poly.pdbx_strand_id
1 'polypeptide(L)'
;TLKSNKCAKVGPNPKYSPDDIRNLVRDVPMDQRSTTRDISATTGLSRGTLSRHLKIGTFVRRSTRIKPLLTDANKAERTAFCGLAAAGEAGLPETVEFEILWDVVHLNEKWFETVEFEILWDLSYEKLESVFLTFESVMQLILEHDGGNHYVLPHLKKAALRRAGLLMQNVSCPVSLLL
;
A
#
# COMPACT_ATOMS: atom_id res chain seq x y z
N THR A 1 15.80 -39.47 28.11
CA THR A 1 15.04 -39.46 26.84
C THR A 1 15.82 -40.27 25.82
N LEU A 2 15.29 -41.42 25.39
CA LEU A 2 15.98 -42.31 24.44
C LEU A 2 16.12 -41.62 23.07
N LYS A 3 17.36 -41.41 22.62
CA LYS A 3 17.63 -40.94 21.25
C LYS A 3 17.30 -42.06 20.26
N SER A 4 16.59 -41.72 19.18
CA SER A 4 16.20 -42.67 18.14
C SER A 4 17.42 -43.14 17.35
N ASN A 5 17.60 -44.46 17.22
CA ASN A 5 18.67 -45.10 16.44
C ASN A 5 18.42 -45.09 14.91
N LYS A 6 17.46 -44.28 14.42
CA LYS A 6 17.11 -44.24 13.00
C LYS A 6 18.16 -43.46 12.21
N CYS A 7 18.80 -44.13 11.27
CA CYS A 7 19.93 -43.62 10.48
C CYS A 7 19.55 -42.55 9.43
N ALA A 8 18.26 -42.41 9.08
CA ALA A 8 17.82 -41.51 8.02
C ALA A 8 16.33 -41.12 8.13
N LYS A 9 15.88 -40.28 7.19
CA LYS A 9 14.47 -39.91 6.99
C LYS A 9 13.68 -41.17 6.65
N VAL A 10 12.84 -41.65 7.57
CA VAL A 10 12.03 -42.87 7.44
C VAL A 10 10.64 -42.65 6.82
N GLY A 11 10.38 -41.47 6.26
CA GLY A 11 9.10 -41.12 5.64
C GLY A 11 9.10 -41.31 4.12
N PRO A 12 7.92 -41.25 3.46
CA PRO A 12 7.83 -41.29 2.02
C PRO A 12 8.69 -40.20 1.36
N ASN A 13 9.37 -40.54 0.27
CA ASN A 13 10.14 -39.57 -0.49
C ASN A 13 9.19 -38.53 -1.12
N PRO A 14 9.51 -37.22 -1.04
CA PRO A 14 8.71 -36.19 -1.68
C PRO A 14 8.64 -36.42 -3.19
N LYS A 15 7.44 -36.28 -3.77
CA LYS A 15 7.23 -36.43 -5.23
C LYS A 15 7.94 -35.34 -6.05
N TYR A 16 8.08 -34.14 -5.49
CA TYR A 16 8.72 -33.01 -6.15
C TYR A 16 9.80 -32.45 -5.23
N SER A 17 10.96 -32.11 -5.78
CA SER A 17 11.97 -31.35 -5.06
C SER A 17 11.54 -29.88 -4.93
N PRO A 18 12.11 -29.11 -3.98
CA PRO A 18 11.86 -27.68 -3.89
C PRO A 18 12.23 -26.92 -5.16
N ASP A 19 13.29 -27.35 -5.86
CA ASP A 19 13.75 -26.71 -7.09
C ASP A 19 12.78 -27.00 -8.26
N ASP A 20 12.26 -28.23 -8.34
CA ASP A 20 11.23 -28.59 -9.34
C ASP A 20 9.99 -27.71 -9.19
N ILE A 21 9.51 -27.54 -7.95
CA ILE A 21 8.34 -26.70 -7.67
C ILE A 21 8.63 -25.25 -8.02
N ARG A 22 9.82 -24.75 -7.70
CA ARG A 22 10.21 -23.36 -8.02
C ARG A 22 10.22 -23.12 -9.53
N ASN A 23 10.77 -24.06 -10.30
CA ASN A 23 10.81 -23.98 -11.76
C ASN A 23 9.41 -24.08 -12.36
N LEU A 24 8.61 -25.06 -11.95
CA LEU A 24 7.21 -25.20 -12.40
C LEU A 24 6.39 -23.93 -12.14
N VAL A 25 6.50 -23.35 -10.94
CA VAL A 25 5.79 -22.10 -10.62
C VAL A 25 6.32 -20.94 -11.46
N ARG A 26 7.64 -20.87 -11.72
CA ARG A 26 8.30 -19.84 -12.55
C ARG A 26 7.87 -19.89 -14.02
N ASP A 27 7.58 -21.07 -14.55
CA ASP A 27 7.19 -21.25 -15.94
C ASP A 27 5.70 -20.95 -16.20
N VAL A 28 4.89 -20.81 -15.14
CA VAL A 28 3.49 -20.37 -15.26
C VAL A 28 3.42 -18.95 -15.85
N PRO A 29 2.67 -18.73 -16.93
CA PRO A 29 2.39 -17.40 -17.48
C PRO A 29 1.83 -16.43 -16.44
N MET A 30 2.14 -15.13 -16.56
CA MET A 30 1.78 -14.11 -15.56
C MET A 30 0.26 -14.00 -15.33
N ASP A 31 -0.53 -14.10 -16.39
CA ASP A 31 -2.00 -14.09 -16.39
C ASP A 31 -2.59 -15.29 -15.62
N GLN A 32 -1.88 -16.41 -15.58
CA GLN A 32 -2.30 -17.66 -14.92
C GLN A 32 -1.66 -17.86 -13.53
N ARG A 33 -0.95 -16.86 -13.01
CA ARG A 33 -0.32 -16.90 -11.67
C ARG A 33 -1.11 -16.12 -10.59
N SER A 34 -2.34 -15.71 -10.92
CA SER A 34 -3.18 -14.84 -10.09
C SER A 34 -3.54 -15.46 -8.74
N THR A 35 -4.00 -16.72 -8.75
CA THR A 35 -4.38 -17.44 -7.54
C THR A 35 -3.66 -18.78 -7.41
N THR A 36 -3.61 -19.32 -6.19
CA THR A 36 -3.13 -20.70 -5.96
C THR A 36 -3.95 -21.74 -6.73
N ARG A 37 -5.20 -21.43 -7.10
CA ARG A 37 -6.05 -22.30 -7.91
C ARG A 37 -5.56 -22.32 -9.37
N ASP A 38 -5.23 -21.17 -9.93
CA ASP A 38 -4.75 -21.05 -11.32
C ASP A 38 -3.37 -21.72 -11.49
N ILE A 39 -2.48 -21.50 -10.51
CA ILE A 39 -1.18 -22.18 -10.47
C ILE A 39 -1.38 -23.70 -10.39
N SER A 40 -2.34 -24.17 -9.58
CA SER A 40 -2.65 -25.59 -9.46
C SER A 40 -3.18 -26.19 -10.75
N ALA A 41 -4.09 -25.50 -11.44
CA ALA A 41 -4.62 -25.91 -12.74
C ALA A 41 -3.54 -25.97 -13.82
N THR A 42 -2.61 -25.01 -13.82
CA THR A 42 -1.56 -24.90 -14.84
C THR A 42 -0.40 -25.87 -14.61
N THR A 43 0.06 -26.01 -13.35
CA THR A 43 1.23 -26.84 -13.01
C THR A 43 0.88 -28.29 -12.67
N GLY A 44 -0.40 -28.60 -12.45
CA GLY A 44 -0.84 -29.90 -11.92
C GLY A 44 -0.47 -30.15 -10.46
N LEU A 45 0.18 -29.20 -9.78
CA LEU A 45 0.49 -29.31 -8.35
C LEU A 45 -0.78 -29.14 -7.53
N SER A 46 -0.95 -29.94 -6.48
CA SER A 46 -2.09 -29.78 -5.58
C SER A 46 -2.01 -28.42 -4.84
N ARG A 47 -3.17 -27.81 -4.59
CA ARG A 47 -3.25 -26.58 -3.76
C ARG A 47 -2.59 -26.74 -2.38
N GLY A 48 -2.65 -27.94 -1.80
CA GLY A 48 -1.99 -28.27 -0.53
C GLY A 48 -0.46 -28.24 -0.63
N THR A 49 0.10 -28.78 -1.72
CA THR A 49 1.54 -28.71 -2.02
C THR A 49 1.99 -27.27 -2.17
N LEU A 50 1.28 -26.49 -3.00
CA LEU A 50 1.57 -25.07 -3.22
C LEU A 50 1.51 -24.27 -1.91
N SER A 51 0.49 -24.49 -1.08
CA SER A 51 0.35 -23.81 0.22
C SER A 51 1.52 -24.11 1.16
N ARG A 52 1.94 -25.39 1.24
CA ARG A 52 3.08 -25.80 2.07
C ARG A 52 4.38 -25.15 1.59
N HIS A 53 4.65 -25.17 0.29
CA HIS A 53 5.87 -24.60 -0.29
C HIS A 53 5.89 -23.07 -0.24
N LEU A 54 4.72 -22.43 -0.31
CA LEU A 54 4.58 -21.00 -0.05
C LEU A 54 4.92 -20.66 1.41
N LYS A 55 4.43 -21.45 2.38
CA LYS A 55 4.71 -21.24 3.81
C LYS A 55 6.19 -21.46 4.16
N ILE A 56 6.84 -22.42 3.51
CA ILE A 56 8.27 -22.72 3.71
C ILE A 56 9.18 -21.76 2.91
N GLY A 57 8.62 -20.99 1.97
CA GLY A 57 9.37 -19.99 1.20
C GLY A 57 10.11 -20.53 -0.02
N THR A 58 9.73 -21.71 -0.53
CA THR A 58 10.28 -22.24 -1.79
C THR A 58 10.02 -21.29 -2.97
N PHE A 59 8.85 -20.70 -2.99
CA PHE A 59 8.48 -19.56 -3.82
C PHE A 59 7.67 -18.57 -2.96
N VAL A 60 7.62 -17.31 -3.37
CA VAL A 60 6.97 -16.24 -2.61
C VAL A 60 5.82 -15.62 -3.41
N ARG A 61 4.82 -15.07 -2.71
CA ARG A 61 3.81 -14.21 -3.35
C ARG A 61 4.49 -12.95 -3.85
N ARG A 62 4.30 -12.64 -5.13
CA ARG A 62 4.73 -11.38 -5.73
C ARG A 62 3.48 -10.51 -5.85
N SER A 63 3.39 -9.45 -5.07
CA SER A 63 2.39 -8.41 -5.32
C SER A 63 2.94 -7.49 -6.41
N THR A 64 2.10 -7.11 -7.36
CA THR A 64 2.39 -6.09 -8.36
C THR A 64 2.06 -4.70 -7.84
N ARG A 65 2.17 -4.44 -6.52
CA ARG A 65 2.05 -3.09 -5.97
C ARG A 65 3.30 -2.29 -6.37
N ILE A 66 3.36 -1.95 -7.65
CA ILE A 66 4.34 -1.07 -8.24
C ILE A 66 4.00 0.30 -7.68
N LYS A 67 4.86 0.81 -6.79
CA LYS A 67 4.95 2.25 -6.61
C LYS A 67 5.55 2.78 -7.92
N PRO A 68 4.82 3.58 -8.72
CA PRO A 68 5.35 4.05 -9.99
C PRO A 68 6.71 4.71 -9.75
N LEU A 69 7.67 4.37 -10.60
CA LEU A 69 8.99 4.98 -10.56
C LEU A 69 8.82 6.44 -10.98
N LEU A 70 9.30 7.35 -10.14
CA LEU A 70 9.22 8.79 -10.39
C LEU A 70 10.55 9.26 -10.96
N THR A 71 10.48 10.06 -12.02
CA THR A 71 11.61 10.88 -12.45
C THR A 71 11.86 11.99 -11.43
N ASP A 72 13.05 12.59 -11.44
CA ASP A 72 13.35 13.70 -10.53
C ASP A 72 12.49 14.94 -10.85
N ALA A 73 12.09 15.13 -12.11
CA ALA A 73 11.10 16.14 -12.50
C ALA A 73 9.74 15.90 -11.83
N ASN A 74 9.22 14.67 -11.87
CA ASN A 74 7.95 14.33 -11.21
C ASN A 74 8.02 14.54 -9.70
N LYS A 75 9.17 14.25 -9.07
CA LYS A 75 9.38 14.50 -7.64
C LYS A 75 9.35 16.01 -7.34
N ALA A 76 10.07 16.80 -8.13
CA ALA A 76 10.11 18.25 -7.98
C ALA A 76 8.73 18.90 -8.13
N GLU A 77 7.95 18.49 -9.14
CA GLU A 77 6.57 18.96 -9.32
C GLU A 77 5.69 18.62 -8.11
N ARG A 78 5.85 17.42 -7.55
CA ARG A 78 5.11 17.00 -6.35
C ARG A 78 5.51 17.81 -5.11
N THR A 79 6.79 18.03 -4.89
CA THR A 79 7.28 18.87 -3.78
C THR A 79 6.77 20.30 -3.92
N ALA A 80 6.80 20.87 -5.13
CA ALA A 80 6.28 22.21 -5.39
C ALA A 80 4.76 22.31 -5.12
N PHE A 81 3.99 21.33 -5.60
CA PHE A 81 2.53 21.27 -5.34
C PHE A 81 2.23 21.17 -3.85
N CYS A 82 2.89 20.25 -3.14
CA CYS A 82 2.69 20.07 -1.69
C CYS A 82 3.15 21.29 -0.89
N GLY A 83 4.24 21.93 -1.30
CA GLY A 83 4.75 23.13 -0.64
C GLY A 83 3.80 24.32 -0.78
N LEU A 84 3.20 24.52 -1.97
CA LEU A 84 2.20 25.56 -2.19
C LEU A 84 0.94 25.34 -1.33
N ALA A 85 0.46 24.10 -1.24
CA ALA A 85 -0.71 23.77 -0.44
C ALA A 85 -0.49 23.88 1.09
N ALA A 86 0.77 23.80 1.53
CA ALA A 86 1.18 24.04 2.91
C ALA A 86 1.43 25.53 3.19
N ALA A 87 1.42 26.42 2.20
CA ALA A 87 1.77 27.83 2.36
C ALA A 87 0.68 28.71 2.99
N GLY A 88 -0.28 28.12 3.71
CA GLY A 88 -1.35 28.82 4.43
C GLY A 88 -0.82 29.72 5.56
N GLU A 89 -1.71 30.50 6.18
CA GLU A 89 -1.36 31.40 7.29
C GLU A 89 -0.57 30.66 8.39
N ALA A 90 0.57 31.22 8.79
CA ALA A 90 1.51 30.59 9.71
C ALA A 90 0.87 30.31 11.09
N GLY A 91 0.44 29.07 11.30
CA GLY A 91 0.08 28.54 12.60
C GLY A 91 1.34 28.25 13.42
N LEU A 92 1.73 29.19 14.29
CA LEU A 92 2.97 29.19 15.08
C LEU A 92 4.26 29.34 14.26
N PRO A 93 5.36 29.88 14.86
CA PRO A 93 6.57 30.25 14.11
C PRO A 93 7.37 29.08 13.49
N GLU A 94 6.97 27.82 13.71
CA GLU A 94 7.72 26.62 13.27
C GLU A 94 6.92 25.67 12.35
N THR A 95 5.59 25.85 12.24
CA THR A 95 4.71 24.96 11.48
C THR A 95 3.71 25.72 10.64
N VAL A 96 3.20 25.10 9.59
CA VAL A 96 2.08 25.58 8.78
C VAL A 96 1.02 24.50 8.69
N GLU A 97 -0.24 24.87 8.56
CA GLU A 97 -1.31 23.90 8.32
C GLU A 97 -1.62 23.84 6.82
N PHE A 98 -1.89 22.65 6.30
CA PHE A 98 -2.38 22.52 4.93
C PHE A 98 -3.72 23.26 4.80
N GLU A 99 -3.90 24.02 3.72
CA GLU A 99 -5.17 24.68 3.45
C GLU A 99 -6.30 23.64 3.31
N ILE A 100 -7.47 24.00 3.81
CA ILE A 100 -8.59 23.07 3.84
C ILE A 100 -9.16 22.90 2.42
N LEU A 101 -8.95 21.73 1.81
CA LEU A 101 -9.32 21.41 0.42
C LEU A 101 -10.83 21.16 0.21
N TRP A 102 -11.71 21.65 1.08
CA TRP A 102 -13.17 21.44 0.96
C TRP A 102 -13.76 21.99 -0.34
N ASP A 103 -13.13 23.02 -0.91
CA ASP A 103 -13.56 23.67 -2.15
C ASP A 103 -12.94 23.05 -3.42
N VAL A 104 -12.13 21.99 -3.27
CA VAL A 104 -11.43 21.32 -4.39
C VAL A 104 -11.83 19.85 -4.46
N VAL A 105 -12.50 19.47 -5.55
CA VAL A 105 -12.83 18.07 -5.83
C VAL A 105 -11.71 17.43 -6.67
N HIS A 106 -10.86 16.63 -6.02
CA HIS A 106 -9.85 15.82 -6.70
C HIS A 106 -10.49 14.59 -7.36
N LEU A 107 -10.84 14.69 -8.63
CA LEU A 107 -11.32 13.57 -9.44
C LEU A 107 -10.13 12.70 -9.87
N ASN A 108 -10.28 11.39 -9.81
CA ASN A 108 -9.30 10.45 -10.35
C ASN A 108 -10.01 9.48 -11.31
N GLU A 109 -9.42 9.24 -12.48
CA GLU A 109 -10.01 8.43 -13.55
C GLU A 109 -10.36 7.00 -13.11
N LYS A 110 -9.61 6.44 -12.14
CA LYS A 110 -9.87 5.10 -11.61
C LYS A 110 -11.22 4.98 -10.90
N TRP A 111 -11.81 6.10 -10.52
CA TRP A 111 -13.12 6.15 -9.88
C TRP A 111 -14.25 5.99 -10.89
N PHE A 112 -14.00 6.03 -12.20
CA PHE A 112 -15.07 5.91 -13.20
C PHE A 112 -15.39 4.46 -13.62
N GLU A 113 -14.49 3.50 -13.44
CA GLU A 113 -14.77 2.10 -13.83
C GLU A 113 -15.63 1.34 -12.80
N THR A 114 -15.81 1.88 -11.59
CA THR A 114 -16.48 1.17 -10.48
C THR A 114 -17.59 1.99 -9.79
N VAL A 115 -17.83 3.23 -10.20
CA VAL A 115 -18.65 4.18 -9.43
C VAL A 115 -19.63 4.89 -10.36
N GLU A 116 -20.92 4.55 -10.28
CA GLU A 116 -21.99 5.37 -10.85
C GLU A 116 -21.91 6.78 -10.24
N PHE A 117 -22.10 7.81 -11.06
CA PHE A 117 -22.05 9.23 -10.71
C PHE A 117 -22.89 9.63 -9.46
N GLU A 118 -23.80 8.77 -8.99
CA GLU A 118 -24.61 8.96 -7.78
C GLU A 118 -23.82 8.85 -6.46
N ILE A 119 -22.72 8.09 -6.38
CA ILE A 119 -21.99 7.85 -5.11
C ILE A 119 -21.27 9.10 -4.60
N LEU A 120 -20.93 10.05 -5.50
CA LEU A 120 -20.30 11.31 -5.09
C LEU A 120 -21.25 12.18 -4.26
N TRP A 121 -22.56 12.07 -4.50
CA TRP A 121 -23.60 12.81 -3.77
C TRP A 121 -24.01 12.15 -2.45
N ASP A 122 -23.62 10.89 -2.22
CA ASP A 122 -23.93 10.12 -0.99
C ASP A 122 -22.71 10.00 -0.05
N LEU A 123 -21.63 10.74 -0.32
CA LEU A 123 -20.48 10.83 0.57
C LEU A 123 -20.79 11.75 1.74
N SER A 124 -20.95 11.16 2.94
CA SER A 124 -21.10 11.95 4.16
C SER A 124 -19.88 12.83 4.43
N TYR A 125 -20.11 13.96 5.10
CA TYR A 125 -19.05 14.88 5.55
C TYR A 125 -17.92 14.16 6.29
N GLU A 126 -18.26 13.21 7.18
CA GLU A 126 -17.25 12.44 7.93
C GLU A 126 -16.33 11.62 7.03
N LYS A 127 -16.85 11.14 5.90
CA LYS A 127 -16.10 10.33 4.95
C LYS A 127 -15.18 11.22 4.11
N LEU A 128 -15.68 12.37 3.68
CA LEU A 128 -14.89 13.40 3.00
C LEU A 128 -13.76 13.91 3.91
N GLU A 129 -14.05 14.30 5.15
CA GLU A 129 -13.05 14.74 6.14
C GLU A 129 -11.96 13.68 6.32
N SER A 130 -12.36 12.41 6.36
CA SER A 130 -11.40 11.31 6.49
C SER A 130 -10.49 11.15 5.28
N VAL A 131 -11.00 11.43 4.07
CA VAL A 131 -10.21 11.40 2.84
C VAL A 131 -9.24 12.58 2.83
N PHE A 132 -9.71 13.79 3.13
CA PHE A 132 -8.88 15.00 3.17
C PHE A 132 -7.71 14.88 4.14
N LEU A 133 -7.96 14.48 5.40
CA LEU A 133 -6.88 14.27 6.39
C LEU A 133 -5.86 13.21 5.94
N THR A 134 -6.29 12.21 5.17
CA THR A 134 -5.35 11.24 4.59
C THR A 134 -4.51 11.87 3.49
N PHE A 135 -5.12 12.71 2.67
CA PHE A 135 -4.44 13.37 1.56
C PHE A 135 -3.40 14.37 2.09
N GLU A 136 -3.76 15.21 3.06
CA GLU A 136 -2.81 16.13 3.72
C GLU A 136 -1.64 15.37 4.36
N SER A 137 -1.92 14.23 5.03
CA SER A 137 -0.85 13.37 5.57
C SER A 137 0.05 12.78 4.49
N VAL A 138 -0.50 12.48 3.30
CA VAL A 138 0.32 12.05 2.16
C VAL A 138 1.17 13.20 1.66
N MET A 139 0.64 14.43 1.60
CA MET A 139 1.39 15.61 1.16
C MET A 139 2.57 15.91 2.08
N GLN A 140 2.37 15.81 3.39
CA GLN A 140 3.47 15.88 4.37
C GLN A 140 4.56 14.82 4.08
N LEU A 141 4.16 13.56 3.89
CA LEU A 141 5.12 12.49 3.58
C LEU A 141 5.84 12.68 2.25
N ILE A 142 5.19 13.32 1.27
CA ILE A 142 5.82 13.66 -0.01
C ILE A 142 6.96 14.67 0.23
N LEU A 143 6.72 15.67 1.07
CA LEU A 143 7.74 16.65 1.45
C LEU A 143 8.88 15.99 2.25
N GLU A 144 8.55 15.15 3.25
CA GLU A 144 9.54 14.41 4.06
C GLU A 144 10.44 13.46 3.26
N HIS A 145 9.99 13.05 2.07
CA HIS A 145 10.68 12.08 1.22
C HIS A 145 11.08 12.66 -0.15
N ASP A 146 11.27 13.96 -0.24
CA ASP A 146 11.78 14.66 -1.43
C ASP A 146 10.98 14.34 -2.70
N GLY A 147 9.65 14.36 -2.61
CA GLY A 147 8.74 14.03 -3.71
C GLY A 147 8.60 12.53 -4.01
N GLY A 148 9.39 11.69 -3.33
CA GLY A 148 9.50 10.26 -3.55
C GLY A 148 8.33 9.44 -3.02
N ASN A 149 8.21 8.19 -3.47
CA ASN A 149 7.19 7.25 -2.99
C ASN A 149 7.66 6.39 -1.80
N HIS A 150 8.81 6.69 -1.18
CA HIS A 150 9.48 5.80 -0.22
C HIS A 150 8.95 5.91 1.22
N TYR A 151 7.66 6.21 1.38
CA TYR A 151 6.99 6.29 2.67
C TYR A 151 6.03 5.12 2.94
N VAL A 152 5.74 4.92 4.21
CA VAL A 152 4.64 4.09 4.69
C VAL A 152 3.52 5.02 5.14
N LEU A 153 2.31 4.83 4.62
CA LEU A 153 1.18 5.66 5.01
C LEU A 153 0.79 5.39 6.48
N PRO A 154 0.83 6.39 7.38
CA PRO A 154 0.46 6.21 8.77
C PRO A 154 -1.05 5.94 8.90
N HIS A 155 -1.39 5.01 9.80
CA HIS A 155 -2.77 4.81 10.22
C HIS A 155 -3.15 5.86 11.26
N LEU A 156 -3.74 6.97 10.81
CA LEU A 156 -4.16 8.11 11.64
C LEU A 156 -5.27 7.81 12.68
N LYS A 157 -5.80 6.57 12.72
CA LYS A 157 -6.88 6.16 13.63
C LYS A 157 -8.09 7.12 13.65
N LYS A 158 -8.40 7.74 12.51
CA LYS A 158 -9.42 8.81 12.36
C LYS A 158 -10.76 8.49 13.04
N ALA A 159 -11.30 7.29 12.85
CA ALA A 159 -12.56 6.88 13.47
C ALA A 159 -12.50 6.76 15.00
N ALA A 160 -11.33 6.45 15.58
CA ALA A 160 -11.15 6.44 17.03
C ALA A 160 -11.03 7.86 17.58
N LEU A 161 -10.25 8.72 16.92
CA LEU A 161 -10.09 10.13 17.29
C LEU A 161 -11.41 10.91 17.18
N ARG A 162 -12.19 10.67 16.13
CA ARG A 162 -13.53 11.28 15.95
C ARG A 162 -14.47 10.91 17.08
N ARG A 163 -14.54 9.62 17.45
CA ARG A 163 -15.36 9.15 18.59
C ARG A 163 -14.92 9.76 19.93
N ALA A 164 -13.66 10.13 20.06
CA ALA A 164 -13.12 10.79 21.24
C ALA A 164 -13.27 12.32 21.22
N GLY A 165 -13.74 12.92 20.11
CA GLY A 165 -13.79 14.38 19.93
C GLY A 165 -12.42 15.05 19.78
N LEU A 166 -11.39 14.28 19.41
CA LEU A 166 -9.99 14.73 19.32
C LEU A 166 -9.43 14.64 17.89
N LEU A 167 -10.30 14.56 16.88
CA LEU A 167 -9.84 14.53 15.50
C LEU A 167 -9.31 15.92 15.12
N MET A 168 -8.09 15.97 14.62
CA MET A 168 -7.49 17.18 14.07
C MET A 168 -8.30 17.70 12.87
N GLN A 169 -8.42 19.02 12.77
CA GLN A 169 -9.09 19.66 11.64
C GLN A 169 -8.21 19.62 10.38
N ASN A 170 -6.90 19.80 10.56
CA ASN A 170 -5.89 19.80 9.51
C ASN A 170 -4.61 19.09 9.98
N VAL A 171 -3.80 18.64 9.02
CA VAL A 171 -2.45 18.15 9.28
C VAL A 171 -1.46 19.32 9.30
N SER A 172 -0.63 19.37 10.34
CA SER A 172 0.45 20.35 10.47
C SER A 172 1.71 19.86 9.75
N CYS A 173 2.35 20.76 9.00
CA CYS A 173 3.59 20.54 8.28
C CYS A 173 4.70 21.45 8.85
N PRO A 174 5.87 20.90 9.22
CA PRO A 174 7.02 21.72 9.62
C PRO A 174 7.51 22.63 8.50
N VAL A 175 7.79 23.91 8.81
CA VAL A 175 8.31 24.88 7.84
C VAL A 175 9.67 24.45 7.27
N SER A 176 10.44 23.66 8.03
CA SER A 176 11.72 23.09 7.58
C SER A 176 11.61 22.18 6.36
N LEU A 177 10.42 21.67 6.04
CA LEU A 177 10.17 20.84 4.87
C LEU A 177 9.76 21.64 3.62
N LEU A 178 9.61 22.95 3.74
CA LEU A 178 9.18 23.85 2.67
C LEU A 178 10.33 24.62 2.00
N LEU A 179 11.57 24.41 2.45
CA LEU A 179 12.77 25.13 2.02
C LEU A 179 13.66 24.31 1.07
#